data_AF-A0A352JZ68-F1
#
_entry.id   AF-A0A352JZ68-F1
#
_cell.length_a   1.000
_cell.length_b   1.000
_cell.length_c   1.000
_cell.angle_alpha   90.00
_cell.angle_beta   90.00
_cell.angle_gamma   90.00
#
_symmetry.space_group_name_H-M   'P 1'
#
loop_
_entity.id
_entity.type
_entity.pdbx_description
1 polymer ?
#
loop_
_entity_poly.entity_id
_entity_poly.type
_entity_poly.pdbx_seq_one_letter_code
_entity_poly.pdbx_strand_id
1 'polypeptide(L)' 'MIPESDTYNFAYLDEQTKRMIRRGLLKAVSVPGLQIPFGGREMPLPYGWGTGGIQVTAAVIGEDDCLKVIDQGAD' A
#
# COMPACT_ATOMS: atom_id res chain seq x y z
N MET A 1 -1.52 5.58 31.53
CA MET A 1 -1.45 4.89 30.23
C MET A 1 -2.03 5.86 29.21
N ILE A 2 -1.18 6.54 28.44
CA ILE A 2 -1.63 7.49 27.42
C ILE A 2 -2.08 6.64 26.23
N PRO A 3 -3.28 6.85 25.66
CA PRO A 3 -3.63 6.19 24.42
C PRO A 3 -2.78 6.85 23.32
N GLU A 4 -1.91 6.09 22.66
CA GLU A 4 -1.31 6.54 21.41
C GLU A 4 -2.41 6.56 20.34
N SER A 5 -3.13 7.66 20.23
CA SER A 5 -4.09 7.90 19.15
C SER A 5 -3.49 8.87 18.13
N ASP A 6 -3.21 8.34 16.94
CA ASP A 6 -3.14 8.99 15.62
C ASP A 6 -1.98 9.94 15.29
N THR A 7 -0.74 9.43 15.25
CA THR A 7 0.33 10.12 14.48
C THR A 7 0.24 9.84 12.98
N TYR A 8 -0.42 8.75 12.57
CA TYR A 8 -0.48 8.30 11.17
C TYR A 8 -1.91 8.01 10.73
N ASN A 9 -2.21 8.25 9.45
CA ASN A 9 -3.48 7.83 8.86
C ASN A 9 -3.58 6.29 8.87
N PHE A 10 -4.80 5.74 8.82
CA PHE A 10 -4.99 4.31 8.66
C PHE A 10 -4.17 3.78 7.48
N ALA A 11 -3.45 2.68 7.67
CA ALA A 11 -2.51 2.12 6.70
C ALA A 11 -1.42 3.10 6.22
N TYR A 12 -0.98 4.03 7.09
CA TYR A 12 0.13 4.99 6.92
C TYR A 12 -0.06 6.07 5.85
N LEU A 13 -0.51 5.71 4.64
CA LEU A 13 -0.65 6.62 3.51
C LEU A 13 -1.78 7.63 3.71
N ASP A 14 -1.56 8.87 3.27
CA ASP A 14 -2.64 9.84 3.14
C ASP A 14 -3.67 9.44 2.06
N GLU A 15 -4.89 9.99 2.15
CA GLU A 15 -5.97 9.65 1.24
C GLU A 15 -5.74 10.08 -0.22
N GLN A 16 -4.90 11.10 -0.46
CA GLN A 16 -4.56 11.53 -1.82
C GLN A 16 -3.69 10.47 -2.51
N THR A 17 -2.69 9.95 -1.80
CA THR A 17 -1.77 8.92 -2.25
C THR A 17 -2.54 7.61 -2.48
N LYS A 18 -3.39 7.19 -1.54
CA LYS A 18 -4.27 6.02 -1.74
C LYS A 18 -5.16 6.17 -2.97
N ARG A 19 -5.81 7.33 -3.15
CA ARG A 19 -6.67 7.59 -4.31
C ARG A 19 -5.91 7.53 -5.63
N MET A 20 -4.67 8.02 -5.66
CA MET A 20 -3.81 7.96 -6.83
C MET A 20 -3.43 6.52 -7.18
N ILE A 21 -3.00 5.72 -6.19
CA ILE A 21 -2.67 4.30 -6.36
C ILE A 21 -3.91 3.54 -6.85
N ARG A 22 -5.08 3.72 -6.21
CA ARG A 22 -6.35 3.08 -6.61
C ARG A 22 -6.71 3.35 -8.07
N ARG A 23 -6.54 4.59 -8.56
CA ARG A 23 -6.75 4.90 -10.00
C ARG A 23 -5.73 4.21 -10.91
N GLY A 24 -4.47 4.09 -10.48
CA GLY A 24 -3.45 3.34 -11.19
C GLY A 24 -3.80 1.85 -11.29
N LEU A 25 -4.24 1.25 -10.19
CA LEU A 25 -4.68 -0.15 -10.13
C LEU A 25 -5.88 -0.41 -11.05
N LEU A 26 -6.89 0.47 -11.05
CA LEU A 26 -8.03 0.33 -11.97
C LEU A 26 -7.60 0.34 -13.44
N LYS A 27 -6.63 1.17 -13.81
CA LYS A 27 -6.04 1.17 -15.16
C LYS A 27 -5.27 -0.12 -15.45
N ALA A 28 -4.48 -0.61 -14.48
CA ALA A 28 -3.69 -1.83 -14.63
C ALA A 28 -4.57 -3.06 -14.84
N VAL A 29 -5.68 -3.16 -14.10
CA VAL A 29 -6.70 -4.21 -14.29
C VAL A 29 -7.35 -4.11 -15.67
N SER A 30 -7.58 -2.89 -16.16
CA SER A 30 -8.23 -2.66 -17.45
C SER A 30 -7.35 -3.00 -18.66
N VAL A 31 -6.03 -3.09 -18.49
CA VAL A 31 -5.07 -3.43 -19.55
C VAL A 31 -4.07 -4.47 -19.02
N PRO A 32 -4.41 -5.76 -19.06
CA PRO A 32 -3.59 -6.82 -18.48
C PRO A 32 -2.16 -6.83 -19.04
N GLY A 33 -1.17 -6.90 -18.14
CA GLY A 33 0.26 -6.94 -18.49
C GLY A 33 0.90 -5.56 -18.74
N LEU A 34 0.11 -4.47 -18.81
CA LEU A 34 0.66 -3.12 -18.93
C LEU A 34 1.13 -2.59 -17.57
N GLN A 35 2.39 -2.18 -17.50
CA GLN A 35 2.95 -1.54 -16.32
C GLN A 35 2.42 -0.10 -16.21
N ILE A 36 1.53 0.14 -15.25
CA ILE A 36 1.02 1.48 -14.98
C ILE A 36 1.95 2.17 -13.97
N PRO A 37 2.63 3.27 -14.34
CA PRO A 37 3.42 4.03 -13.39
C PRO A 37 2.51 4.70 -12.37
N PHE A 38 2.97 4.75 -11.11
CA PHE A 38 2.33 5.52 -10.06
C PHE A 38 3.37 6.27 -9.23
N GLY A 39 2.98 7.42 -8.68
CA GLY A 39 3.87 8.29 -7.89
C GLY A 39 4.10 7.72 -6.49
N GLY A 40 5.00 6.74 -6.37
CA GLY A 40 5.37 6.15 -5.09
C GLY A 40 5.89 7.18 -4.09
N ARG A 41 5.66 6.92 -2.80
CA ARG A 41 6.17 7.73 -1.68
C ARG A 41 7.32 7.03 -0.99
N GLU A 42 8.13 7.82 -0.28
CA GLU A 42 9.05 7.28 0.71
C GLU A 42 8.24 6.60 1.82
N MET A 43 8.63 5.37 2.11
CA MET A 43 8.08 4.55 3.17
C MET A 43 9.12 4.44 4.28
N PRO A 44 8.75 4.04 5.51
CA PRO A 44 9.71 3.76 6.58
C PRO A 44 10.50 2.46 6.34
N LEU A 45 10.88 2.20 5.09
CA LEU A 45 11.64 1.06 4.60
C LEU A 45 12.46 1.50 3.37
N PRO A 46 13.70 1.00 3.20
CA PRO A 46 14.50 1.33 2.03
C PRO A 46 13.84 0.88 0.72
N TYR A 47 14.08 1.62 -0.37
CA TYR A 47 13.74 1.12 -1.70
C TYR A 47 14.41 -0.24 -1.96
N GLY A 48 13.69 -1.13 -2.63
CA GLY A 48 14.10 -2.52 -2.83
C GLY A 48 13.57 -3.49 -1.78
N TRP A 49 13.08 -3.01 -0.63
CA TRP A 49 12.53 -3.84 0.45
C TRP A 49 11.00 -3.95 0.38
N GLY A 50 10.45 -4.09 -0.83
CA GLY A 50 9.01 -4.30 -1.03
C GLY A 50 8.11 -3.06 -0.88
N THR A 51 8.67 -1.84 -0.84
CA THR A 51 7.90 -0.59 -0.64
C THR A 51 6.75 -0.38 -1.64
N GLY A 52 6.87 -0.88 -2.87
CA GLY A 52 5.78 -0.86 -3.85
C GLY A 52 4.61 -1.76 -3.44
N GLY A 53 4.88 -3.00 -3.02
CA GLY A 53 3.85 -3.93 -2.55
C GLY A 53 3.15 -3.44 -1.29
N ILE A 54 3.90 -2.81 -0.37
CA ILE A 54 3.34 -2.21 0.84
C ILE A 54 2.41 -1.04 0.49
N GLN A 55 2.80 -0.17 -0.43
CA GLN A 55 1.94 0.95 -0.87
C GLN A 55 0.64 0.46 -1.54
N VAL A 56 0.72 -0.60 -2.34
CA VAL A 56 -0.46 -1.25 -2.93
C VAL A 56 -1.36 -1.83 -1.83
N THR A 57 -0.78 -2.56 -0.87
CA THR A 57 -1.51 -3.15 0.26
C THR A 57 -2.20 -2.07 1.09
N ALA A 58 -1.48 -1.01 1.46
CA ALA A 58 -2.01 0.13 2.21
C ALA A 58 -3.13 0.90 1.50
N ALA A 59 -3.15 0.86 0.16
CA ALA A 59 -4.22 1.47 -0.62
C ALA A 59 -5.47 0.58 -0.75
N VAL A 60 -5.36 -0.73 -0.50
CA VAL A 60 -6.43 -1.71 -0.72
C VAL A 60 -7.03 -2.23 0.59
N ILE A 61 -6.22 -2.46 1.62
CA ILE A 61 -6.65 -3.07 2.88
C ILE A 61 -7.73 -2.25 3.60
N GLY A 62 -8.70 -2.94 4.20
CA GLY A 62 -9.74 -2.42 5.08
C GLY A 62 -9.60 -2.91 6.53
N GLU A 63 -10.42 -2.37 7.43
CA GLU A 63 -10.36 -2.66 8.87
C GLU A 63 -10.74 -4.12 9.22
N ASP A 64 -11.57 -4.75 8.39
CA ASP A 64 -12.06 -6.12 8.59
C ASP A 64 -11.25 -7.19 7.82
N ASP A 65 -10.18 -6.79 7.12
CA ASP A 65 -9.37 -7.72 6.33
C ASP A 65 -8.44 -8.57 7.21
N CYS A 66 -8.26 -9.84 6.84
CA CYS A 66 -7.21 -10.70 7.38
C CYS A 66 -5.99 -10.69 6.45
N LEU A 67 -4.93 -9.97 6.83
CA LEU A 67 -3.72 -9.85 6.02
C LEU A 67 -2.76 -11.03 6.26
N LYS A 68 -2.40 -11.73 5.17
CA LYS A 68 -1.26 -12.66 5.13
C LYS A 68 -0.10 -12.00 4.41
N VAL A 69 1.04 -11.91 5.06
CA VAL A 69 2.31 -11.48 4.45
C VAL A 69 3.21 -12.70 4.42
N ILE A 70 3.98 -12.85 3.34
CA ILE A 70 4.98 -13.91 3.22
C ILE A 70 6.23 -13.37 2.53
N ASP A 71 7.38 -13.92 2.87
CA ASP A 71 8.62 -13.79 2.10
C ASP A 71 9.28 -15.17 1.98
N GLN A 72 9.76 -15.50 0.78
CA GLN A 72 10.35 -16.80 0.46
C GLN A 72 9.47 -18.01 0.83
N GLY A 73 8.15 -17.86 0.82
CA GLY A 73 7.19 -18.93 1.14
C GLY A 73 6.99 -19.19 2.63
N ALA A 74 7.58 -18.37 3.50
CA ALA A 74 7.33 -18.36 4.94
C ALA A 74 6.48 -17.13 5.32
N ASP A 75 5.58 -17.32 6.28
CA ASP A 75 4.84 -16.26 6.95
C ASP A 75 5.75 -15.30 7.73
#